data_AF-A0A257TI37-F1
#
_entry.id   AF-A0A257TI37-F1
#
_cell.length_a   1.000
_cell.length_b   1.000
_cell.length_c   1.000
_cell.angle_alpha   90.00
_cell.angle_beta   90.00
_cell.angle_gamma   90.00
#
_symmetry.space_group_name_H-M   'P 1'
#
loop_
_entity.id
_entity.type
_entity.pdbx_description
1 polymer ?
#
loop_
_entity_poly.entity_id
_entity_poly.type
_entity_poly.pdbx_seq_one_letter_code
_entity_poly.pdbx_strand_id
1 'polypeptide(L)'
;MLSAPELRIGTSGWNYSHWRQIFYPHGVKQAQWLSFYASNFDTVEINATFYRLPKPEYVDNWAASVPEGFVFAVGDPWLYNEYFDNRKLPASFDNQDAARSLFKWLLSKAHAIDKD
;
A
#
# COMPACT_ATOMS: atom_id res chain seq x y z
N MET A 1 -5.15 -18.92 -25.02
CA MET A 1 -4.53 -17.58 -25.00
C MET A 1 -4.55 -17.11 -23.55
N LEU A 2 -3.41 -16.74 -22.99
CA LEU A 2 -3.40 -15.98 -21.73
C LEU A 2 -4.09 -14.64 -22.01
N SER A 3 -4.99 -14.18 -21.14
CA SER A 3 -5.60 -12.86 -21.32
C SER A 3 -4.51 -11.79 -21.28
N ALA A 4 -4.72 -10.67 -21.98
CA ALA A 4 -3.85 -9.52 -21.81
C ALA A 4 -3.79 -9.12 -20.32
N PRO A 5 -2.62 -8.66 -19.82
CA PRO A 5 -2.52 -8.19 -18.44
C PRO A 5 -3.46 -7.01 -18.22
N GLU A 6 -4.09 -6.96 -17.04
CA GLU A 6 -4.95 -5.86 -16.64
C GLU A 6 -4.11 -4.59 -16.44
N LEU A 7 -4.42 -3.52 -17.18
CA LEU A 7 -3.75 -2.22 -17.06
C LEU A 7 -4.47 -1.36 -16.02
N ARG A 8 -3.71 -0.88 -15.02
CA ARG A 8 -4.21 0.03 -13.98
C ARG A 8 -3.36 1.29 -13.95
N ILE A 9 -4.00 2.45 -13.79
CA ILE A 9 -3.34 3.76 -13.76
C ILE A 9 -3.58 4.41 -12.40
N GLY A 10 -2.51 4.93 -11.81
CA GLY A 10 -2.51 5.57 -10.50
C GLY A 10 -1.24 6.38 -10.28
N THR A 11 -1.02 6.78 -9.03
CA THR A 11 0.10 7.64 -8.62
C THR A 11 0.89 7.02 -7.47
N SER A 12 2.10 7.54 -7.26
CA SER A 12 2.91 7.28 -6.07
C SER A 12 2.35 8.03 -4.87
N GLY A 13 1.31 7.48 -4.25
CA GLY A 13 0.62 8.06 -3.09
C GLY A 13 -0.52 9.02 -3.44
N TRP A 14 -1.31 9.38 -2.43
CA TRP A 14 -2.48 10.26 -2.54
C TRP A 14 -2.44 11.47 -1.59
N ASN A 15 -1.68 11.40 -0.50
CA ASN A 15 -1.79 12.39 0.59
C ASN A 15 -0.83 13.58 0.42
N TYR A 16 -1.19 14.50 -0.47
CA TYR A 16 -0.36 15.68 -0.80
C TYR A 16 -1.12 16.99 -0.60
N SER A 17 -0.66 17.84 0.33
CA SER A 17 -1.31 19.13 0.61
C SER A 17 -1.40 20.07 -0.61
N HIS A 18 -0.43 20.00 -1.52
CA HIS A 18 -0.41 20.82 -2.73
C HIS A 18 -1.43 20.36 -3.79
N TRP A 19 -2.10 19.21 -3.60
CA TRP A 19 -3.20 18.76 -4.48
C TRP A 19 -4.54 19.39 -4.11
N ARG A 20 -4.63 20.07 -2.97
CA ARG A 20 -5.82 20.83 -2.59
C ARG A 20 -6.17 21.83 -3.68
N GLN A 21 -7.45 21.87 -4.03
CA GLN A 21 -8.03 22.76 -5.05
C GLN A 21 -7.48 22.56 -6.47
N ILE A 22 -6.59 21.58 -6.69
CA ILE A 22 -6.13 21.14 -8.01
C ILE A 22 -6.78 19.80 -8.36
N PHE A 23 -6.61 18.82 -7.49
CA PHE A 23 -7.23 17.50 -7.59
C PHE A 23 -8.33 17.31 -6.54
N TYR A 24 -8.10 17.76 -5.30
CA TYR A 24 -9.11 17.69 -4.24
C TYR A 24 -9.99 18.96 -4.23
N PRO A 25 -11.30 18.86 -4.52
CA PRO A 25 -12.19 20.02 -4.52
C PRO A 25 -12.27 20.73 -3.17
N HIS A 26 -12.78 21.95 -3.20
CA HIS A 26 -13.02 22.71 -1.98
C HIS A 26 -13.98 21.95 -1.04
N GLY A 27 -13.65 21.90 0.25
CA GLY A 27 -14.48 21.26 1.28
C GLY A 27 -14.23 19.76 1.50
N VAL A 28 -13.46 19.08 0.64
CA VAL A 28 -13.07 17.69 0.90
C VAL A 28 -12.06 17.63 2.05
N LYS A 29 -12.46 17.00 3.15
CA LYS A 29 -11.60 16.83 4.33
C LYS A 29 -10.45 15.89 4.01
N GLN A 30 -9.28 16.12 4.62
CA GLN A 30 -8.10 15.28 4.38
C GLN A 30 -8.35 13.79 4.67
N ALA A 31 -9.16 13.47 5.68
CA ALA A 31 -9.56 12.10 6.00
C ALA A 31 -10.32 11.39 4.86
N GLN A 32 -10.90 12.15 3.93
CA GLN A 32 -11.66 11.63 2.78
C GLN A 32 -10.83 11.58 1.50
N TRP A 33 -9.55 11.99 1.53
CA TRP A 33 -8.73 12.06 0.32
C TRP A 33 -8.52 10.71 -0.35
N LEU A 34 -8.34 9.63 0.41
CA LEU A 34 -8.20 8.29 -0.17
C LEU A 34 -9.49 7.87 -0.89
N SER A 35 -10.65 8.09 -0.27
CA SER A 35 -11.94 7.78 -0.89
C SER A 35 -12.18 8.60 -2.16
N PHE A 36 -11.88 9.91 -2.13
CA PHE A 36 -11.96 10.74 -3.33
C PHE A 36 -10.96 10.30 -4.40
N TYR A 37 -9.74 9.95 -4.01
CA TYR A 37 -8.74 9.45 -4.94
C TYR A 37 -9.22 8.17 -5.64
N ALA A 38 -9.77 7.23 -4.86
CA ALA A 38 -10.24 5.94 -5.35
C ALA A 38 -11.54 6.01 -6.18
N SER A 39 -12.19 7.17 -6.26
CA SER A 39 -13.27 7.41 -7.24
C SER A 39 -12.75 7.88 -8.60
N ASN A 40 -11.44 8.14 -8.75
CA ASN A 40 -10.81 8.65 -9.97
C ASN A 40 -9.71 7.74 -10.52
N PHE A 41 -9.14 6.86 -9.70
CA PHE A 41 -8.08 5.91 -10.05
C PHE A 41 -8.38 4.54 -9.45
N ASP A 42 -7.86 3.48 -10.09
CA ASP A 42 -8.11 2.08 -9.70
C ASP A 42 -6.93 1.44 -8.94
N THR A 43 -5.84 2.20 -8.76
CA THR A 43 -4.66 1.76 -8.03
C THR A 43 -3.91 2.93 -7.41
N VAL A 44 -3.16 2.67 -6.34
CA VAL A 44 -2.18 3.62 -5.81
C VAL A 44 -0.95 2.90 -5.29
N GLU A 45 0.22 3.50 -5.44
CA GLU A 45 1.43 3.01 -4.81
C GLU A 45 1.58 3.57 -3.38
N ILE A 46 1.84 2.68 -2.42
CA ILE A 46 2.13 3.01 -1.02
C ILE A 46 3.64 2.99 -0.83
N ASN A 47 4.23 4.17 -0.66
CA ASN A 47 5.65 4.33 -0.34
C ASN A 47 5.91 4.62 1.16
N ALA A 48 4.86 4.80 1.97
CA ALA A 48 5.03 5.03 3.40
C ALA A 48 5.73 3.84 4.10
N THR A 49 5.56 2.63 3.56
CA THR A 49 6.20 1.40 4.01
C THR A 49 7.73 1.46 3.94
N PHE A 50 8.30 2.26 3.03
CA PHE A 50 9.75 2.51 2.99
C PHE A 50 10.27 3.21 4.26
N TYR A 51 9.45 3.96 4.97
CA TYR A 51 9.90 4.72 6.15
C TYR A 51 9.50 4.06 7.46
N ARG A 52 8.31 3.44 7.48
CA ARG A 52 7.78 2.76 8.65
C ARG A 52 6.65 1.83 8.24
N LEU A 53 6.63 0.62 8.78
CA LEU A 53 5.48 -0.26 8.64
C LEU A 53 4.22 0.41 9.25
N PRO A 54 3.11 0.51 8.51
CA PRO A 54 1.86 1.03 9.04
C PRO A 54 1.34 0.11 10.15
N LYS A 55 0.63 0.69 11.11
CA LYS A 55 -0.14 -0.12 12.07
C LYS A 55 -1.25 -0.86 11.31
N PRO A 56 -1.63 -2.08 11.73
CA PRO A 56 -2.73 -2.82 11.11
C PRO A 56 -4.01 -1.99 10.94
N GLU A 57 -4.39 -1.24 11.99
CA GLU A 57 -5.55 -0.34 11.98
C GLU A 57 -5.54 0.68 10.82
N TYR A 58 -4.37 1.14 10.37
CA TYR A 58 -4.29 2.06 9.22
C TYR A 58 -4.54 1.34 7.90
N VAL A 59 -4.05 0.11 7.77
CA VAL A 59 -4.28 -0.72 6.60
C VAL A 59 -5.78 -1.07 6.50
N ASP A 60 -6.40 -1.44 7.62
CA ASP A 60 -7.83 -1.74 7.69
C ASP A 60 -8.66 -0.52 7.27
N ASN A 61 -8.32 0.67 7.78
CA ASN A 61 -8.98 1.92 7.40
C ASN A 61 -8.78 2.27 5.91
N TRP A 62 -7.61 1.99 5.33
CA TRP A 62 -7.38 2.20 3.90
C TRP A 62 -8.23 1.27 3.05
N ALA A 63 -8.27 -0.02 3.39
CA ALA A 63 -9.10 -1.01 2.71
C ALA A 63 -10.59 -0.63 2.76
N ALA A 64 -11.08 -0.16 3.91
CA ALA A 64 -12.46 0.29 4.07
C ALA A 64 -12.79 1.61 3.32
N SER A 65 -11.77 2.36 2.87
CA SER A 65 -11.95 3.66 2.22
C SER A 65 -12.01 3.59 0.69
N VAL A 66 -11.81 2.42 0.09
CA VAL A 66 -11.72 2.22 -1.37
C VAL A 66 -12.76 1.21 -1.84
N PRO A 67 -13.21 1.27 -3.11
CA PRO A 67 -14.16 0.31 -3.64
C PRO A 67 -13.51 -1.07 -3.83
N GLU A 68 -14.37 -2.10 -3.95
CA GLU A 68 -13.94 -3.44 -4.34
C GLU A 68 -13.16 -3.40 -5.66
N GLY A 69 -12.09 -4.20 -5.74
CA GLY A 69 -11.23 -4.27 -6.92
C GLY A 69 -10.19 -3.15 -7.02
N PHE A 70 -10.15 -2.19 -6.09
CA PHE A 70 -9.05 -1.22 -6.01
C PHE A 70 -7.75 -1.92 -5.57
N VAL A 71 -6.63 -1.60 -6.22
CA VAL A 71 -5.34 -2.24 -5.95
C VAL A 71 -4.37 -1.30 -5.24
N PHE A 72 -3.79 -1.76 -4.14
CA PHE A 72 -2.65 -1.10 -3.51
C PHE A 72 -1.34 -1.76 -3.97
N ALA A 73 -0.50 -1.00 -4.67
CA ALA A 73 0.87 -1.42 -4.98
C ALA A 73 1.77 -1.03 -3.80
N VAL A 74 2.19 -2.00 -2.99
CA VAL A 74 2.97 -1.71 -1.78
C VAL A 74 4.46 -1.71 -2.14
N GLY A 75 5.12 -0.56 -1.94
CA GLY A 75 6.56 -0.42 -2.08
C GLY A 75 7.30 -1.22 -1.00
N ASP A 76 8.42 -1.83 -1.39
CA ASP A 76 9.26 -2.67 -0.53
C ASP A 76 9.69 -1.89 0.74
N PRO A 77 9.37 -2.37 1.97
CA PRO A 77 9.78 -1.72 3.21
C PRO A 77 11.28 -1.83 3.54
N TRP A 78 12.16 -1.77 2.54
CA TRP A 78 13.61 -2.03 2.65
C TRP A 78 13.91 -3.39 3.25
N LEU A 79 13.42 -4.48 2.65
CA LEU A 79 13.91 -5.80 3.03
C LEU A 79 15.44 -5.95 2.84
N TYR A 80 16.05 -5.10 2.00
CA TYR A 80 17.45 -5.17 1.61
C TYR A 80 18.37 -4.12 2.24
N ASN A 81 17.84 -3.13 2.95
CA ASN A 81 18.69 -2.23 3.74
C ASN A 81 18.26 -2.29 5.19
N GLU A 82 19.28 -2.42 6.03
CA GLU A 82 19.28 -2.24 7.48
C GLU A 82 17.98 -1.65 8.03
N TYR A 83 17.38 -2.31 9.02
CA TYR A 83 16.57 -1.76 10.12
C TYR A 83 15.32 -2.60 10.44
N PHE A 84 15.55 -3.69 11.16
CA PHE A 84 14.65 -4.06 12.27
C PHE A 84 15.32 -3.90 13.65
N ASP A 85 16.66 -3.71 13.71
CA ASP A 85 17.44 -3.75 14.95
C ASP A 85 18.80 -3.00 14.94
N ASN A 86 19.04 -2.10 13.98
CA ASN A 86 20.35 -1.42 13.76
C ASN A 86 21.53 -2.36 13.49
N ARG A 87 21.31 -3.57 12.96
CA ARG A 87 22.39 -4.47 12.54
C ARG A 87 22.49 -4.57 11.01
N LYS A 88 23.72 -4.80 10.53
CA LYS A 88 23.95 -5.23 9.15
C LYS A 88 23.27 -6.58 8.92
N LEU A 89 22.66 -6.75 7.76
CA LEU A 89 22.11 -8.03 7.34
C LEU A 89 23.24 -9.09 7.27
N PRO A 90 23.00 -10.33 7.73
CA PRO A 90 23.98 -11.40 7.58
C PRO A 90 24.22 -11.70 6.10
N ALA A 91 25.42 -12.20 5.76
CA ALA A 91 25.76 -12.56 4.37
C ALA A 91 24.83 -13.64 3.77
N SER A 92 24.12 -14.38 4.61
CA SER A 92 23.13 -15.38 4.23
C SER A 92 21.72 -14.80 4.01
N PHE A 93 21.54 -13.49 4.12
CA PHE A 93 20.24 -12.86 3.95
C PHE A 93 19.85 -12.81 2.47
N ASP A 94 18.67 -13.33 2.16
CA ASP A 94 18.13 -13.37 0.80
C ASP A 94 16.86 -12.50 0.72
N ASN A 95 16.92 -11.45 -0.10
CA ASN A 95 15.83 -10.49 -0.27
C ASN A 95 14.56 -11.13 -0.85
N GLN A 96 14.72 -12.14 -1.71
CA GLN A 96 13.60 -12.80 -2.36
C GLN A 96 12.82 -13.66 -1.36
N ASP A 97 13.52 -14.39 -0.50
CA ASP A 97 12.88 -15.18 0.56
C ASP A 97 12.22 -14.31 1.63
N ALA A 98 12.83 -13.18 1.96
CA ALA A 98 12.25 -12.21 2.87
C ALA A 98 10.95 -11.61 2.29
N ALA A 99 10.95 -11.21 1.02
CA ALA A 99 9.77 -10.68 0.33
C ALA A 99 8.65 -11.72 0.26
N ARG A 100 8.99 -12.99 -0.06
CA ARG A 100 8.02 -14.10 -0.05
C ARG A 100 7.42 -14.31 1.34
N SER A 101 8.22 -14.21 2.40
CA SER A 101 7.77 -14.39 3.77
C SER A 101 6.81 -13.27 4.21
N LEU A 102 7.15 -12.01 3.90
CA LEU A 102 6.28 -10.85 4.14
C LEU A 102 4.97 -10.99 3.37
N PHE A 103 5.02 -11.36 2.08
CA PHE A 103 3.83 -11.54 1.26
C PHE A 103 2.92 -12.64 1.81
N LYS A 104 3.49 -13.80 2.18
CA LYS A 104 2.74 -14.88 2.85
C LYS A 104 2.09 -14.40 4.14
N TRP A 105 2.80 -13.61 4.95
CA TRP A 105 2.26 -13.04 6.17
C TRP A 105 1.11 -12.06 5.89
N LEU A 106 1.27 -11.12 4.96
CA LEU A 106 0.21 -10.19 4.55
C LEU A 106 -1.03 -10.94 4.03
N LEU A 107 -0.85 -11.95 3.18
CA LEU A 107 -1.95 -12.79 2.70
C LEU A 107 -2.68 -13.52 3.85
N SER A 108 -1.95 -13.99 4.85
CA SER A 108 -2.56 -14.64 6.03
C SER A 108 -3.38 -13.67 6.88
N LYS A 109 -3.08 -12.36 6.82
CA LYS A 109 -3.89 -11.32 7.47
C LYS A 109 -5.14 -10.98 6.67
N ALA A 110 -5.05 -10.96 5.34
CA ALA A 110 -6.21 -10.74 4.48
C ALA A 110 -7.28 -11.83 4.63
N HIS A 111 -6.88 -13.12 4.64
CA HIS A 111 -7.82 -14.25 4.80
C HIS A 111 -8.42 -14.37 6.20
N ALA A 112 -7.92 -13.62 7.19
CA ALA A 112 -8.51 -13.57 8.52
C ALA A 112 -9.71 -12.61 8.61
N ILE A 113 -9.96 -11.80 7.58
CA ILE A 113 -11.05 -10.82 7.51
C ILE A 113 -12.33 -11.44 6.91
N ASP A 114 -12.22 -12.53 6.14
CA ASP A 114 -13.36 -13.25 5.52
C ASP A 114 -14.04 -14.29 6.44
N LYS A 115 -13.98 -14.11 7.77
CA LYS A 115 -14.55 -15.07 8.74
C LYS A 115 -15.69 -14.56 9.61
N ASP A 116 -16.29 -13.43 9.28
CA ASP A 116 -17.56 -12.98 9.86
C ASP A 116 -18.60 -12.65 8.77
#